data_AF-A0A1Q7FDD5-F1
#
_entry.id   AF-A0A1Q7FDD5-F1
#
_cell.length_a   1.000
_cell.length_b   1.000
_cell.length_c   1.000
_cell.angle_alpha   90.00
_cell.angle_beta   90.00
_cell.angle_gamma   90.00
#
_symmetry.space_group_name_H-M   'P 1'
#
loop_
_entity.id
_entity.type
_entity.pdbx_description
1 polymer ?
#
loop_
_entity_poly.entity_id
_entity_poly.type
_entity_poly.pdbx_seq_one_letter_code
_entity_poly.pdbx_strand_id
1 'polypeptide(L)'
;MLVDRRVLGKIIKAASIGKNETVLEAGTGQGILTEELCKAAKSVISYEVDTKLFGQAQERLQFQNLKLVNTDLFRTRNERFDIFVSNLPYSRSRDAFEWLAMQKFDRAIVMVQEEFADKLAAKPGDKNYRAISALASSCFVIEKLFKVGRESFEPQPKIESVVARVIAINAVAKETIMMLNLLFSKRNKKATTVASKAGLKADFGTKRIDQLLPADLIKMAESISDVHSIR
;
A
#
# COMPACT_ATOMS: atom_id res chain seq x y z
N MET A 1 -12.12 -13.73 -4.21
CA MET A 1 -12.77 -12.40 -4.25
C MET A 1 -13.65 -12.24 -3.02
N LEU A 2 -13.77 -11.05 -2.43
CA LEU A 2 -14.67 -10.82 -1.28
C LEU A 2 -16.12 -10.84 -1.75
N VAL A 3 -16.95 -11.67 -1.12
CA VAL A 3 -18.39 -11.81 -1.45
C VAL A 3 -19.31 -11.50 -0.27
N ASP A 4 -18.80 -11.49 0.97
CA ASP A 4 -19.62 -11.17 2.15
C ASP A 4 -20.01 -9.69 2.21
N ARG A 5 -21.31 -9.42 1.99
CA ARG A 5 -21.91 -8.08 2.03
C ARG A 5 -21.80 -7.40 3.40
N ARG A 6 -21.75 -8.15 4.50
CA ARG A 6 -21.57 -7.59 5.85
C ARG A 6 -20.16 -7.03 6.02
N VAL A 7 -19.17 -7.72 5.48
CA VAL A 7 -17.77 -7.25 5.48
C VAL A 7 -17.64 -6.00 4.61
N LEU A 8 -18.25 -6.00 3.42
CA LEU A 8 -18.31 -4.82 2.56
C LEU A 8 -18.93 -3.62 3.26
N GLY A 9 -20.08 -3.78 3.92
CA GLY A 9 -20.70 -2.71 4.69
C GLY A 9 -19.80 -2.16 5.80
N LYS A 10 -19.02 -3.03 6.48
CA LYS A 10 -18.02 -2.59 7.46
C LYS A 10 -16.87 -1.81 6.82
N ILE A 11 -16.40 -2.22 5.63
CA ILE A 11 -15.37 -1.49 4.86
C ILE A 11 -15.86 -0.10 4.49
N ILE A 12 -17.06 0.02 3.92
CA ILE A 12 -17.65 1.31 3.53
C ILE A 12 -17.82 2.22 4.75
N LYS A 13 -18.33 1.68 5.87
CA LYS A 13 -18.46 2.43 7.12
C LYS A 13 -17.10 2.90 7.65
N ALA A 14 -16.10 2.02 7.65
CA ALA A 14 -14.75 2.33 8.11
C ALA A 14 -14.04 3.39 7.24
N ALA A 15 -14.35 3.40 5.93
CA ALA A 15 -13.87 4.41 5.01
C ALA A 15 -14.45 5.79 5.30
N SER A 16 -15.64 5.87 5.93
CA SER A 16 -16.25 7.13 6.37
C SER A 16 -16.29 8.16 5.24
N ILE A 17 -16.70 7.72 4.04
CA ILE A 17 -16.63 8.51 2.80
C ILE A 17 -17.61 9.69 2.89
N GLY A 18 -17.08 10.88 2.69
CA GLY A 18 -17.80 12.14 2.61
C GLY A 18 -18.32 12.39 1.19
N LYS A 19 -19.42 13.15 1.11
CA LYS A 19 -20.15 13.41 -0.13
C LYS A 19 -19.36 14.20 -1.19
N ASN A 20 -18.21 14.76 -0.82
CA ASN A 20 -17.36 15.54 -1.71
C ASN A 20 -16.06 14.82 -2.08
N GLU A 21 -15.81 13.63 -1.53
CA GLU A 21 -14.55 12.92 -1.70
C GLU A 21 -14.56 12.04 -2.95
N THR A 22 -13.40 11.99 -3.60
CA THR A 22 -13.06 11.09 -4.69
C THR A 22 -12.41 9.84 -4.14
N VAL A 23 -13.01 8.69 -4.42
CA VAL A 23 -12.47 7.39 -4.03
C VAL A 23 -11.69 6.78 -5.19
N LEU A 24 -10.49 6.29 -4.89
CA LEU A 24 -9.69 5.47 -5.79
C LEU A 24 -9.72 4.00 -5.34
N GLU A 25 -10.01 3.12 -6.28
CA GLU A 25 -10.02 1.67 -6.10
C GLU A 25 -8.97 1.01 -7.01
N ALA A 26 -8.25 0.03 -6.45
CA ALA A 26 -7.42 -0.88 -7.20
C ALA A 26 -8.07 -2.27 -7.23
N GLY A 27 -8.37 -2.78 -8.41
CA GLY A 27 -9.01 -4.06 -8.64
C GLY A 27 -10.53 -3.97 -8.56
N THR A 28 -11.16 -3.52 -9.65
CA THR A 28 -12.62 -3.52 -9.81
C THR A 28 -13.22 -4.92 -9.59
N GLY A 29 -12.55 -5.97 -10.09
CA GLY A 29 -13.04 -7.34 -10.03
C GLY A 29 -14.43 -7.47 -10.67
N GLN A 30 -15.36 -8.14 -9.97
CA GLN A 30 -16.77 -8.21 -10.39
C GLN A 30 -17.57 -6.93 -10.09
N GLY A 31 -16.95 -5.89 -9.53
CA GLY A 31 -17.60 -4.60 -9.26
C GLY A 31 -18.46 -4.55 -8.00
N ILE A 32 -18.32 -5.53 -7.09
CA ILE A 32 -19.14 -5.61 -5.88
C ILE A 32 -18.80 -4.47 -4.90
N LEU A 33 -17.51 -4.19 -4.70
CA LEU A 33 -17.06 -3.08 -3.87
C LEU A 33 -17.29 -1.74 -4.60
N THR A 34 -16.91 -1.66 -5.88
CA THR A 34 -17.11 -0.48 -6.72
C THR A 34 -18.53 0.05 -6.69
N GLU A 35 -19.54 -0.83 -6.78
CA GLU A 35 -20.95 -0.44 -6.70
C GLU A 35 -21.30 0.27 -5.38
N GLU A 36 -20.79 -0.23 -4.26
CA GLU A 36 -21.01 0.37 -2.94
C GLU A 36 -20.24 1.69 -2.77
N LEU A 37 -19.06 1.79 -3.37
CA LEU A 37 -18.30 3.05 -3.41
C LEU A 37 -19.06 4.13 -4.20
N CYS A 38 -19.62 3.79 -5.36
CA CYS A 38 -20.39 4.74 -6.18
C CYS A 38 -21.63 5.28 -5.48
N LYS A 39 -22.24 4.49 -4.58
CA LYS A 39 -23.38 4.92 -3.76
C LYS A 39 -22.99 5.93 -2.66
N ALA A 40 -21.73 5.93 -2.22
CA ALA A 40 -21.26 6.72 -1.08
C ALA A 40 -20.43 7.96 -1.47
N ALA A 41 -19.64 7.89 -2.55
CA ALA A 41 -18.66 8.89 -2.94
C ALA A 41 -19.20 9.92 -3.93
N LYS A 42 -18.53 11.09 -4.01
CA LYS A 42 -18.77 12.07 -5.09
C LYS A 42 -18.42 11.47 -6.45
N SER A 43 -17.26 10.85 -6.52
CA SER A 43 -16.72 10.20 -7.71
C SER A 43 -15.85 9.02 -7.33
N VAL A 44 -15.86 7.99 -8.17
CA VAL A 44 -15.07 6.78 -8.02
C VAL A 44 -14.21 6.58 -9.25
N ILE A 45 -12.93 6.31 -9.05
CA ILE A 45 -12.03 5.87 -10.10
C ILE A 45 -11.61 4.45 -9.73
N SER A 46 -11.91 3.47 -10.59
CA SER A 46 -11.49 2.08 -10.35
C SER A 46 -10.63 1.56 -11.48
N TYR A 47 -9.46 1.02 -11.09
CA TYR A 47 -8.49 0.43 -12.00
C TYR A 47 -8.64 -1.09 -11.99
N GLU A 48 -8.64 -1.71 -13.17
CA GLU A 48 -8.60 -3.17 -13.33
C GLU A 48 -7.54 -3.55 -14.35
N VAL A 49 -6.71 -4.54 -14.03
CA VAL A 49 -5.65 -5.03 -14.93
C VAL A 49 -6.16 -6.14 -15.85
N ASP A 50 -7.10 -6.95 -15.38
CA ASP A 50 -7.68 -8.04 -16.16
C ASP A 50 -8.70 -7.46 -17.16
N THR A 51 -8.35 -7.49 -18.45
CA THR A 51 -9.17 -6.95 -19.54
C THR A 51 -10.55 -7.62 -19.62
N LYS A 52 -10.67 -8.90 -19.25
CA LYS A 52 -11.96 -9.61 -19.27
C LYS A 52 -12.86 -9.11 -18.14
N LEU A 53 -12.33 -9.02 -16.92
CA LEU A 53 -13.09 -8.48 -15.78
C LEU A 53 -13.44 -7.00 -15.99
N PHE A 54 -12.53 -6.23 -16.59
CA PHE A 54 -12.79 -4.85 -16.98
C PHE A 54 -13.98 -4.72 -17.94
N GLY A 55 -14.02 -5.54 -19.01
CA GLY A 55 -15.15 -5.53 -19.96
C GLY A 55 -16.47 -5.88 -19.28
N GLN A 56 -16.49 -6.90 -18.43
CA GLN A 56 -17.67 -7.28 -17.64
C GLN A 56 -18.12 -6.16 -16.69
N ALA A 57 -17.17 -5.49 -16.04
CA ALA A 57 -17.46 -4.38 -15.15
C ALA A 57 -18.00 -3.17 -15.91
N GLN A 58 -17.47 -2.86 -17.11
CA GLN A 58 -17.99 -1.79 -17.97
C GLN A 58 -19.43 -2.03 -18.41
N GLU A 59 -19.81 -3.26 -18.73
CA GLU A 59 -21.20 -3.57 -19.10
C GLU A 59 -22.13 -3.44 -17.89
N ARG A 60 -21.69 -3.93 -16.72
CA ARG A 60 -22.52 -4.02 -15.51
C ARG A 60 -22.65 -2.71 -14.74
N LEU A 61 -21.58 -1.93 -14.65
CA LEU A 61 -21.48 -0.76 -13.76
C LEU A 61 -21.80 0.54 -14.51
N GLN A 62 -23.09 0.83 -14.65
CA GLN A 62 -23.59 2.05 -15.31
C GLN A 62 -23.78 3.20 -14.33
N PHE A 63 -22.71 3.63 -13.65
CA PHE A 63 -22.74 4.75 -12.70
C PHE A 63 -22.19 6.03 -13.33
N GLN A 64 -22.93 7.13 -13.23
CA GLN A 64 -22.50 8.44 -13.78
C GLN A 64 -21.25 9.00 -13.11
N ASN A 65 -21.00 8.62 -11.86
CA ASN A 65 -19.86 9.07 -11.06
C ASN A 65 -18.68 8.07 -11.07
N LEU A 66 -18.69 7.08 -11.96
CA LEU A 66 -17.65 6.06 -12.05
C LEU A 66 -16.77 6.24 -13.29
N LYS A 67 -15.46 6.25 -13.08
CA LYS A 67 -14.44 6.11 -14.12
C LYS A 67 -13.75 4.75 -13.99
N LEU A 68 -13.95 3.87 -14.96
CA LEU A 68 -13.23 2.60 -15.07
C LEU A 68 -11.98 2.78 -15.95
N VAL A 69 -10.85 2.22 -15.51
CA VAL A 69 -9.57 2.29 -16.25
C VAL A 69 -8.94 0.90 -16.35
N ASN A 70 -8.67 0.42 -17.58
CA ASN A 70 -7.98 -0.85 -17.79
C ASN A 70 -6.47 -0.68 -17.80
N THR A 71 -5.86 -0.50 -16.63
CA THR A 71 -4.41 -0.31 -16.48
C THR A 71 -3.97 -0.72 -15.08
N ASP A 72 -2.69 -1.04 -14.94
CA ASP A 72 -2.07 -1.25 -13.63
C ASP A 72 -1.90 0.07 -12.87
N LEU A 73 -2.76 0.30 -11.86
CA LEU A 73 -2.71 1.49 -11.02
C LEU A 73 -1.32 1.73 -10.44
N PHE A 74 -0.61 0.68 -10.02
CA PHE A 74 0.67 0.85 -9.32
C PHE A 74 1.82 1.29 -10.25
N ARG A 75 1.55 1.43 -11.55
CA ARG A 75 2.46 2.02 -12.54
C ARG A 75 2.13 3.47 -12.88
N THR A 76 0.98 3.99 -12.44
CA THR A 76 0.57 5.36 -12.72
C THR A 76 1.30 6.35 -11.81
N ARG A 77 1.25 7.62 -12.18
CA ARG A 77 1.79 8.74 -11.41
C ARG A 77 0.75 9.84 -11.34
N ASN A 78 0.74 10.60 -10.24
CA ASN A 78 -0.06 11.81 -10.06
C ASN A 78 -1.58 11.59 -10.11
N GLU A 79 -2.06 10.42 -9.68
CA GLU A 79 -3.50 10.22 -9.47
C GLU A 79 -3.97 11.11 -8.34
N ARG A 80 -5.05 11.88 -8.58
CA ARG A 80 -5.65 12.74 -7.57
C ARG A 80 -6.89 12.06 -7.01
N PHE A 81 -6.86 11.82 -5.71
CA PHE A 81 -7.94 11.19 -4.96
C PHE A 81 -7.83 11.60 -3.49
N ASP A 82 -8.94 11.47 -2.76
CA ASP A 82 -8.98 11.81 -1.34
C ASP A 82 -8.84 10.53 -0.49
N ILE A 83 -9.50 9.44 -0.92
CA ILE A 83 -9.51 8.16 -0.20
C ILE A 83 -9.12 7.02 -1.14
N PHE A 84 -8.30 6.09 -0.65
CA PHE A 84 -8.07 4.82 -1.32
C PHE A 84 -8.87 3.70 -0.65
N VAL A 85 -9.72 2.98 -1.37
CA VAL A 85 -10.45 1.82 -0.82
C VAL A 85 -10.27 0.64 -1.75
N SER A 86 -9.67 -0.44 -1.26
CA SER A 86 -9.38 -1.59 -2.11
C SER A 86 -9.35 -2.91 -1.35
N ASN A 87 -9.94 -3.93 -1.98
CA ASN A 87 -9.71 -5.32 -1.67
C ASN A 87 -8.55 -5.85 -2.53
N LEU A 88 -7.32 -5.61 -2.07
CA LEU A 88 -6.12 -5.92 -2.83
C LEU A 88 -5.93 -7.44 -2.99
N PRO A 89 -5.64 -7.94 -4.21
CA PRO A 89 -5.06 -9.26 -4.36
C PRO A 89 -3.77 -9.33 -3.54
N TYR A 90 -3.60 -10.39 -2.76
CA TYR A 90 -2.53 -10.46 -1.78
C TYR A 90 -1.12 -10.28 -2.36
N SER A 91 -0.88 -10.79 -3.57
CA SER A 91 0.38 -10.62 -4.31
C SER A 91 0.73 -9.16 -4.61
N ARG A 92 -0.28 -8.27 -4.62
CA ARG A 92 -0.15 -6.85 -4.93
C ARG A 92 -0.09 -5.96 -3.69
N SER A 93 -0.19 -6.53 -2.48
CA SER A 93 -0.18 -5.75 -1.23
C SER A 93 1.10 -4.91 -1.09
N ARG A 94 2.25 -5.45 -1.50
CA ARG A 94 3.51 -4.69 -1.47
C ARG A 94 3.48 -3.52 -2.45
N ASP A 95 3.12 -3.77 -3.71
CA ASP A 95 3.04 -2.75 -4.75
C ASP A 95 2.11 -1.61 -4.32
N ALA A 96 0.97 -1.94 -3.71
CA ALA A 96 0.01 -0.95 -3.22
C ALA A 96 0.61 -0.05 -2.14
N PHE A 97 1.32 -0.60 -1.16
CA PHE A 97 1.91 0.19 -0.08
C PHE A 97 3.13 1.00 -0.55
N GLU A 98 3.95 0.45 -1.46
CA GLU A 98 5.02 1.23 -2.10
C GLU A 98 4.44 2.36 -2.97
N TRP A 99 3.34 2.12 -3.69
CA TRP A 99 2.66 3.13 -4.49
C TRP A 99 2.02 4.23 -3.63
N LEU A 100 1.29 3.85 -2.58
CA LEU A 100 0.69 4.76 -1.60
C LEU A 100 1.74 5.63 -0.91
N ALA A 101 2.95 5.12 -0.69
CA ALA A 101 4.02 5.89 -0.03
C ALA A 101 4.51 7.07 -0.87
N MET A 102 4.16 7.10 -2.17
CA MET A 102 4.43 8.20 -3.09
C MET A 102 3.23 9.14 -3.29
N GLN A 103 2.05 8.80 -2.77
CA GLN A 103 0.82 9.56 -3.00
C GLN A 103 0.48 10.51 -1.84
N LYS A 104 -0.33 11.52 -2.15
CA LYS A 104 -1.04 12.34 -1.16
C LYS A 104 -2.48 11.86 -1.09
N PHE A 105 -2.95 11.52 0.11
CA PHE A 105 -4.30 11.05 0.37
C PHE A 105 -4.62 11.22 1.86
N ASP A 106 -5.90 11.29 2.21
CA ASP A 106 -6.32 11.51 3.60
C ASP A 106 -6.30 10.21 4.39
N ARG A 107 -6.88 9.16 3.80
CA ARG A 107 -6.89 7.82 4.39
C ARG A 107 -7.07 6.74 3.33
N ALA A 108 -6.64 5.53 3.68
CA ALA A 108 -6.92 4.35 2.91
C ALA A 108 -7.55 3.26 3.78
N ILE A 109 -8.53 2.55 3.22
CA ILE A 109 -9.06 1.31 3.78
C ILE A 109 -8.66 0.17 2.86
N VAL A 110 -7.75 -0.66 3.36
CA VAL A 110 -7.18 -1.75 2.58
C VAL A 110 -7.40 -3.07 3.30
N MET A 111 -7.80 -4.09 2.53
CA MET A 111 -7.80 -5.45 3.02
C MET A 111 -6.51 -6.15 2.57
N VAL A 112 -5.79 -6.73 3.53
CA VAL A 112 -4.54 -7.44 3.29
C VAL A 112 -4.51 -8.74 4.11
N GLN A 113 -3.58 -9.63 3.78
CA GLN A 113 -3.30 -10.80 4.61
C GLN A 113 -2.86 -10.39 6.02
N GLU A 114 -3.28 -11.13 7.04
CA GLU A 114 -2.88 -10.84 8.43
C GLU A 114 -1.35 -10.83 8.59
N GLU A 115 -0.64 -11.80 8.00
CA GLU A 115 0.83 -11.85 8.03
C GLU A 115 1.49 -10.65 7.33
N PHE A 116 0.85 -10.10 6.30
CA PHE A 116 1.36 -8.90 5.65
C PHE A 116 1.17 -7.67 6.54
N ALA A 117 0.03 -7.56 7.22
CA ALA A 117 -0.18 -6.51 8.21
C ALA A 117 0.82 -6.60 9.39
N ASP A 118 1.15 -7.81 9.85
CA ASP A 118 2.19 -8.03 10.85
C ASP A 118 3.58 -7.64 10.33
N LYS A 119 3.87 -7.95 9.06
CA LYS A 119 5.12 -7.55 8.41
C LYS A 119 5.26 -6.04 8.29
N LEU A 120 4.17 -5.31 8.02
CA LEU A 120 4.18 -3.84 8.02
C LEU A 120 4.52 -3.27 9.39
N ALA A 121 4.06 -3.92 10.47
CA ALA A 121 4.27 -3.52 11.85
C ALA A 121 5.58 -4.04 12.49
N ALA A 122 6.38 -4.83 11.76
CA ALA A 122 7.62 -5.40 12.26
C ALA A 122 8.62 -4.31 12.67
N LYS A 123 9.35 -4.53 13.76
CA LYS A 123 10.30 -3.58 14.35
C LYS A 123 11.75 -3.90 13.94
N PRO A 124 12.67 -2.92 14.02
CA PRO A 124 14.09 -3.17 13.80
C PRO A 124 14.62 -4.34 14.64
N GLY A 125 15.32 -5.26 13.99
CA GLY A 125 15.83 -6.50 14.59
C GLY A 125 14.90 -7.71 14.45
N ASP A 126 13.61 -7.51 14.17
CA ASP A 126 12.67 -8.63 14.01
C ASP A 126 13.03 -9.48 12.79
N LYS A 127 12.78 -10.80 12.88
CA LYS A 127 13.01 -11.74 11.78
C LYS A 127 12.31 -11.31 10.49
N ASN A 128 11.12 -10.71 10.61
CA ASN A 128 10.28 -10.27 9.51
C ASN A 128 10.44 -8.78 9.14
N TYR A 129 11.36 -8.04 9.78
CA TYR A 129 11.65 -6.66 9.43
C TYR A 129 12.24 -6.56 8.02
N ARG A 130 11.56 -5.82 7.13
CA ARG A 130 11.94 -5.65 5.72
C ARG A 130 11.84 -4.17 5.32
N ALA A 131 12.26 -3.86 4.10
CA ALA A 131 12.10 -2.53 3.52
C ALA A 131 10.67 -2.00 3.64
N ILE A 132 9.67 -2.85 3.37
CA ILE A 132 8.26 -2.44 3.49
C ILE A 132 7.85 -2.09 4.93
N SER A 133 8.47 -2.71 5.95
CA SER A 133 8.25 -2.38 7.36
C SER A 133 8.80 -0.99 7.70
N ALA A 134 10.03 -0.71 7.25
CA ALA A 134 10.66 0.59 7.42
C ALA A 134 9.89 1.70 6.66
N LEU A 135 9.47 1.41 5.42
CA LEU A 135 8.67 2.32 4.62
C LEU A 135 7.33 2.62 5.29
N ALA A 136 6.60 1.57 5.68
CA ALA A 136 5.29 1.71 6.30
C ALA A 136 5.35 2.52 7.59
N SER A 137 6.32 2.23 8.46
CA SER A 137 6.51 2.98 9.71
C SER A 137 6.91 4.44 9.51
N SER A 138 7.47 4.81 8.35
CA SER A 138 7.93 6.18 8.06
C SER A 138 6.87 7.01 7.34
N CYS A 139 6.05 6.35 6.52
CA CYS A 139 5.06 6.97 5.66
C CYS A 139 3.65 6.93 6.24
N PHE A 140 3.33 6.01 7.15
CA PHE A 140 1.94 5.75 7.55
C PHE A 140 1.72 5.56 9.05
N VAL A 141 0.52 5.95 9.50
CA VAL A 141 -0.12 5.36 10.71
C VAL A 141 -1.05 4.25 10.23
N ILE A 142 -0.85 3.03 10.73
CA ILE A 142 -1.64 1.85 10.34
C ILE A 142 -2.39 1.31 11.55
N GLU A 143 -3.72 1.23 11.43
CA GLU A 143 -4.62 0.70 12.43
C GLU A 143 -5.33 -0.53 11.87
N LYS A 144 -5.19 -1.69 12.53
CA LYS A 144 -5.98 -2.88 12.20
C LYS A 144 -7.39 -2.70 12.75
N LEU A 145 -8.39 -2.70 11.88
CA LEU A 145 -9.78 -2.42 12.27
C LEU A 145 -10.52 -3.69 12.69
N PHE A 146 -10.52 -4.71 11.82
CA PHE A 146 -11.16 -5.99 12.11
C PHE A 146 -10.62 -7.11 11.22
N LYS A 147 -10.70 -8.34 11.72
CA LYS A 147 -10.39 -9.55 10.96
C LYS A 147 -11.53 -9.91 10.02
N VAL A 148 -11.18 -10.51 8.88
CA VAL A 148 -12.11 -11.04 7.90
C VAL A 148 -11.79 -12.51 7.68
N GLY A 149 -12.76 -13.36 8.03
CA GLY A 149 -12.65 -14.81 7.91
C GLY A 149 -12.61 -15.27 6.46
N ARG A 150 -11.92 -16.38 6.22
CA ARG A 150 -11.78 -16.99 4.87
C ARG A 150 -13.13 -17.28 4.18
N GLU A 151 -14.17 -17.55 4.96
CA GLU A 151 -15.53 -17.82 4.48
C GLU A 151 -16.19 -16.61 3.80
N SER A 152 -15.61 -15.42 3.98
CA SER A 152 -16.08 -14.20 3.32
C SER A 152 -15.68 -14.14 1.84
N PHE A 153 -14.92 -15.11 1.33
CA PHE A 153 -14.31 -15.09 0.00
C PHE A 153 -14.68 -16.28 -0.86
N GLU A 154 -14.69 -16.04 -2.17
CA GLU A 154 -14.85 -17.08 -3.19
C GLU A 154 -13.80 -16.94 -4.32
N PRO A 155 -12.94 -17.95 -4.56
CA PRO A 155 -12.71 -19.11 -3.67
C PRO A 155 -12.12 -18.68 -2.32
N GLN A 156 -12.30 -19.53 -1.30
CA GLN A 156 -11.79 -19.26 0.05
C GLN A 156 -10.25 -19.28 0.09
N PRO A 157 -9.59 -18.26 0.66
CA PRO A 157 -8.15 -18.27 0.86
C PRO A 157 -7.75 -19.25 1.96
N LYS A 158 -6.47 -19.64 1.96
CA LYS A 158 -5.90 -20.53 2.99
C LYS A 158 -5.63 -19.84 4.32
N ILE A 159 -5.67 -18.51 4.35
CA ILE A 159 -5.24 -17.70 5.49
C ILE A 159 -6.22 -16.56 5.74
N GLU A 160 -6.13 -16.00 6.94
CA GLU A 160 -6.99 -14.93 7.41
C GLU A 160 -6.60 -13.56 6.84
N SER A 161 -7.58 -12.68 6.70
CA SER A 161 -7.41 -11.30 6.25
C SER A 161 -7.68 -10.31 7.38
N VAL A 162 -7.15 -9.11 7.23
CA VAL A 162 -7.45 -7.97 8.09
C VAL A 162 -7.75 -6.74 7.25
N VAL A 163 -8.77 -6.00 7.64
CA VAL A 163 -9.02 -4.66 7.11
C VAL A 163 -8.24 -3.68 7.97
N ALA A 164 -7.42 -2.86 7.33
CA ALA A 164 -6.60 -1.85 7.99
C ALA A 164 -6.94 -0.45 7.46
N ARG A 165 -6.92 0.52 8.37
CA ARG A 165 -6.90 1.94 8.05
C ARG A 165 -5.44 2.38 7.97
N VAL A 166 -5.12 3.13 6.92
CA VAL A 166 -3.79 3.69 6.67
C VAL A 166 -3.96 5.19 6.51
N ILE A 167 -3.21 5.98 7.29
CA ILE A 167 -3.20 7.44 7.20
C ILE A 167 -1.81 7.86 6.76
N ALA A 168 -1.71 8.69 5.71
CA ALA A 168 -0.45 9.22 5.24
C ALA A 168 0.14 10.22 6.27
N ILE A 169 1.41 10.03 6.62
CA ILE A 169 2.20 10.96 7.42
C ILE A 169 3.15 11.74 6.50
N ASN A 170 3.90 11.00 5.68
CA ASN A 170 4.93 11.54 4.79
C ASN A 170 4.88 10.80 3.44
N ALA A 171 5.16 11.52 2.36
CA ALA A 171 5.40 10.92 1.06
C ALA A 171 6.91 10.86 0.78
N VAL A 172 7.36 9.80 0.12
CA VAL A 172 8.76 9.61 -0.30
C VAL A 172 8.87 9.47 -1.81
N ALA A 173 10.04 9.82 -2.37
CA ALA A 173 10.32 9.66 -3.78
C ALA A 173 10.46 8.18 -4.18
N LYS A 174 10.21 7.88 -5.45
CA LYS A 174 10.34 6.52 -5.99
C LYS A 174 11.77 5.98 -5.85
N GLU A 175 12.74 6.86 -6.06
CA GLU A 175 14.17 6.59 -5.96
C GLU A 175 14.55 6.19 -4.53
N THR A 176 13.97 6.85 -3.52
CA THR A 176 14.13 6.49 -2.10
C THR A 176 13.60 5.08 -1.82
N ILE A 177 12.44 4.71 -2.36
CA ILE A 177 11.88 3.36 -2.19
C ILE A 177 12.78 2.31 -2.85
N MET A 178 13.25 2.59 -4.07
CA MET A 178 14.20 1.71 -4.79
C MET A 178 15.49 1.51 -3.99
N MET A 179 16.05 2.60 -3.46
CA MET A 179 17.27 2.55 -2.67
C MET A 179 17.06 1.83 -1.34
N LEU A 180 15.95 2.06 -0.64
CA LEU A 180 15.59 1.34 0.58
C LEU A 180 15.52 -0.18 0.32
N ASN A 181 14.91 -0.58 -0.79
CA ASN A 181 14.87 -1.97 -1.22
C ASN A 181 16.27 -2.54 -1.47
N LEU A 182 17.16 -1.76 -2.11
CA LEU A 182 18.56 -2.14 -2.30
C LEU A 182 19.32 -2.28 -0.98
N LEU A 183 19.11 -1.39 0.00
CA LEU A 183 19.71 -1.51 1.33
C LEU A 183 19.32 -2.83 2.00
N PHE A 184 18.04 -3.22 1.94
CA PHE A 184 17.57 -4.48 2.51
C PHE A 184 18.06 -5.74 1.78
N SER A 185 18.57 -5.65 0.55
CA SER A 185 19.33 -6.75 -0.07
C SER A 185 20.63 -7.07 0.70
N LYS A 186 21.15 -6.08 1.43
CA LYS A 186 22.34 -6.16 2.30
C LYS A 186 21.95 -6.16 3.78
N ARG A 187 20.73 -6.60 4.11
CA ARG A 187 20.15 -6.51 5.47
C ARG A 187 21.04 -7.00 6.61
N ASN A 188 21.85 -8.04 6.38
CA ASN A 188 22.73 -8.65 7.38
C ASN A 188 24.13 -8.00 7.44
N LYS A 189 24.38 -6.91 6.71
CA LYS A 189 25.67 -6.21 6.73
C LYS A 189 25.61 -5.02 7.68
N LYS A 190 26.76 -4.68 8.27
CA LYS A 190 26.94 -3.49 9.13
C LYS A 190 26.59 -2.23 8.35
N ALA A 191 25.70 -1.40 8.90
CA ALA A 191 25.18 -0.23 8.22
C ALA A 191 26.28 0.80 7.90
N THR A 192 27.20 1.06 8.84
CA THR A 192 28.37 1.95 8.62
C THR A 192 29.18 1.52 7.40
N THR A 193 29.38 0.21 7.20
CA THR A 193 30.12 -0.31 6.03
C THR A 193 29.35 -0.12 4.73
N VAL A 194 28.02 -0.30 4.75
CA VAL A 194 27.17 -0.06 3.58
C VAL A 194 27.15 1.43 3.20
N ALA A 195 27.03 2.31 4.20
CA ALA A 195 27.05 3.76 4.02
C ALA A 195 28.37 4.25 3.44
N SER A 196 29.50 3.83 4.02
CA SER A 196 30.83 4.20 3.54
C SER A 196 31.06 3.76 2.08
N LYS A 197 30.63 2.56 1.69
CA LYS A 197 30.73 2.08 0.30
C LYS A 197 29.86 2.87 -0.68
N ALA A 198 28.79 3.50 -0.19
CA ALA A 198 27.95 4.39 -0.97
C ALA A 198 28.44 5.86 -0.96
N GLY A 199 29.62 6.14 -0.39
CA GLY A 199 30.19 7.48 -0.30
C GLY A 199 29.65 8.34 0.84
N LEU A 200 28.85 7.77 1.75
CA LEU A 200 28.29 8.50 2.89
C LEU A 200 29.21 8.46 4.11
N LYS A 201 29.40 9.62 4.76
CA LYS A 201 30.03 9.73 6.08
C LYS A 201 28.96 9.61 7.17
N ALA A 202 28.57 8.38 7.50
CA ALA A 202 27.61 8.08 8.56
C ALA A 202 28.11 6.91 9.42
N ASP A 203 28.00 7.04 10.75
CA ASP A 203 28.33 5.97 11.68
C ASP A 203 27.10 5.50 12.45
N PHE A 204 26.79 4.21 12.29
CA PHE A 204 25.69 3.52 12.95
C PHE A 204 26.18 2.52 14.01
N GLY A 205 27.45 2.65 14.46
CA GLY A 205 28.06 1.73 15.41
C GLY A 205 28.09 0.30 14.86
N THR A 206 27.76 -0.70 15.67
CA THR A 206 27.76 -2.12 15.26
C THR A 206 26.46 -2.58 14.59
N LYS A 207 25.47 -1.70 14.44
CA LYS A 207 24.15 -2.07 13.91
C LYS A 207 24.24 -2.53 12.45
N ARG A 208 23.46 -3.54 12.12
CA ARG A 208 23.18 -3.96 10.74
C ARG A 208 22.03 -3.15 10.15
N ILE A 209 21.88 -3.21 8.83
CA ILE A 209 20.78 -2.55 8.11
C ILE A 209 19.42 -2.93 8.72
N ASP A 210 19.19 -4.21 9.03
CA ASP A 210 17.91 -4.64 9.62
C ASP A 210 17.71 -4.29 11.10
N GLN A 211 18.67 -3.59 11.72
CA GLN A 211 18.60 -3.10 13.10
C GLN A 211 18.51 -1.58 13.18
N LEU A 212 18.54 -0.89 12.03
CA LEU A 212 18.39 0.56 11.98
C LEU A 212 16.93 0.98 12.20
N LEU A 213 16.75 2.18 12.76
CA LEU A 213 15.43 2.78 12.86
C LEU A 213 14.92 3.15 11.46
N PRO A 214 13.59 3.15 11.24
CA PRO A 214 13.00 3.55 9.96
C PRO A 214 13.50 4.91 9.46
N ALA A 215 13.56 5.92 10.33
CA ALA A 215 14.02 7.26 9.98
C ALA A 215 15.49 7.28 9.49
N ASP A 216 16.37 6.50 10.12
CA ASP A 216 17.77 6.38 9.69
C ASP A 216 17.88 5.71 8.32
N LEU A 217 17.06 4.69 8.07
CA LEU A 217 17.02 3.98 6.78
C LEU A 217 16.50 4.86 5.65
N ILE A 218 15.44 5.64 5.89
CA ILE A 218 14.90 6.58 4.91
C ILE A 218 15.93 7.66 4.60
N LYS A 219 16.49 8.32 5.62
CA LYS A 219 17.52 9.35 5.43
C LYS A 219 18.75 8.82 4.69
N MET A 220 19.18 7.60 5.03
CA MET A 220 20.27 6.93 4.32
C MET A 220 19.90 6.66 2.86
N ALA A 221 18.69 6.18 2.58
CA ALA A 221 18.22 5.92 1.23
C ALA A 221 18.14 7.20 0.39
N GLU A 222 17.58 8.28 0.93
CA GLU A 222 17.53 9.61 0.30
C GLU A 222 18.94 10.12 -0.02
N SER A 223 19.85 10.08 0.96
CA SER A 223 21.22 10.57 0.77
C SER A 223 21.98 9.81 -0.32
N ILE A 224 21.76 8.49 -0.46
CA ILE A 224 22.40 7.72 -1.53
C ILE A 224 21.77 8.04 -2.89
N SER A 225 20.45 8.19 -2.94
CA SER A 225 19.74 8.58 -4.18
C SER A 225 20.26 9.90 -4.72
N ASP A 226 20.39 10.92 -3.87
CA ASP A 226 20.87 12.26 -4.27
C ASP A 226 22.30 12.21 -4.84
N VAL A 227 23.20 11.43 -4.21
CA VAL A 227 24.58 11.28 -4.68
C VAL A 227 24.65 10.63 -6.07
N HIS A 228 23.71 9.74 -6.41
CA HIS A 228 23.68 9.07 -7.70
C HIS A 228 22.89 9.84 -8.77
N SER A 229 22.03 10.79 -8.39
CA SER A 229 21.34 11.68 -9.33
C SER A 229 22.20 12.83 -9.86
N ILE A 230 23.38 13.07 -9.26
CA ILE A 230 24.34 14.13 -9.65
C ILE A 230 25.45 13.57 -10.59
N ARG A 231 25.40 12.29 -10.94
CA ARG A 231 26.32 11.63 -11.89
C ARG A 231 25.58 11.14 -13.12
#